data_AF-A0A9X8VD24-F1
#
_entry.id   AF-A0A9X8VD24-F1
#
_cell.length_a   1.000
_cell.length_b   1.000
_cell.length_c   1.000
_cell.angle_alpha   90.00
_cell.angle_beta   90.00
_cell.angle_gamma   90.00
#
_symmetry.space_group_name_H-M   'P 1'
#
loop_
_entity.id
_entity.type
_entity.pdbx_description
1 polymer ?
#
loop_
_entity_poly.entity_id
_entity_poly.type
_entity_poly.pdbx_seq_one_letter_code
_entity_poly.pdbx_strand_id
1 'polypeptide(L)'
;VIMRWLSHRGGALDYQEWCQAHPGERFPVAVALGADPATILGAVTPVPDTLSEYAFAGLLRGNKTEVVKCLSNDLEVPASAEIV
;
A
#
# COMPACT_ATOMS: atom_id res chain seq x y z
N VAL A 1 -5.43 16.89 2.14
CA VAL A 1 -4.75 16.17 1.03
C VAL A 1 -5.82 15.62 0.11
N ILE A 2 -5.61 15.59 -1.21
CA ILE A 2 -6.53 14.95 -2.17
C ILE A 2 -5.91 13.61 -2.57
N MET A 3 -6.65 12.51 -2.43
CA MET A 3 -6.23 11.21 -2.93
C MET A 3 -6.73 11.04 -4.37
N ARG A 4 -5.84 11.16 -5.36
CA ARG A 4 -6.19 11.15 -6.78
C ARG A 4 -5.86 9.83 -7.45
N TRP A 5 -6.68 8.82 -7.18
CA TRP A 5 -6.63 7.55 -7.92
C TRP A 5 -7.52 7.61 -9.18
N LEU A 6 -7.07 7.03 -10.29
CA LEU A 6 -7.97 6.72 -11.40
C LEU A 6 -8.91 5.59 -10.97
N SER A 7 -10.13 5.57 -11.51
CA SER A 7 -11.22 4.68 -11.05
C SER A 7 -10.91 3.19 -11.06
N HIS A 8 -9.94 2.76 -11.86
CA HIS A 8 -9.55 1.35 -12.03
C HIS A 8 -8.31 0.95 -11.21
N ARG A 9 -7.76 1.83 -10.37
CA ARG A 9 -6.57 1.52 -9.55
C ARG A 9 -7.01 0.85 -8.24
N GLY A 10 -6.17 -0.04 -7.71
CA GLY A 10 -6.44 -0.81 -6.48
C GLY A 10 -7.08 0.02 -5.37
N GLY A 11 -6.41 1.08 -4.89
CA GLY A 11 -6.98 1.93 -3.82
C GLY A 11 -8.35 2.56 -4.13
N ALA A 12 -8.67 2.85 -5.39
CA ALA A 12 -10.01 3.35 -5.76
C ALA A 12 -11.08 2.26 -5.66
N LEU A 13 -10.75 1.03 -6.04
CA LEU A 13 -11.61 -0.14 -5.92
C LEU A 13 -11.78 -0.51 -4.44
N ASP A 14 -10.70 -0.55 -3.66
CA ASP A 14 -10.73 -0.82 -2.21
C ASP A 14 -11.62 0.19 -1.47
N TYR A 15 -11.51 1.48 -1.81
CA TYR A 15 -12.36 2.53 -1.23
C TYR A 15 -13.84 2.34 -1.60
N GLN A 16 -14.12 1.98 -2.86
CA GLN A 16 -15.48 1.72 -3.32
C GLN A 16 -16.10 0.52 -2.58
N GLU A 17 -15.36 -0.58 -2.46
CA GLU A 17 -15.77 -1.78 -1.74
C GLU A 17 -15.99 -1.49 -0.25
N TRP A 18 -15.07 -0.74 0.37
CA TRP A 18 -15.22 -0.30 1.76
C TRP A 18 -16.50 0.49 1.99
N CYS A 19 -16.81 1.45 1.11
CA CYS A 19 -18.02 2.28 1.25
C CYS A 19 -19.31 1.46 1.14
N GLN A 20 -19.30 0.37 0.36
CA GLN A 20 -20.43 -0.55 0.24
C GLN A 20 -20.57 -1.44 1.47
N ALA A 21 -19.45 -1.96 1.98
CA ALA A 21 -19.43 -2.87 3.13
C ALA A 21 -19.62 -2.14 4.49
N HIS A 22 -19.13 -0.90 4.61
CA HIS A 22 -19.13 -0.10 5.83
C HIS A 22 -19.68 1.32 5.59
N PRO A 23 -20.99 1.47 5.32
CA PRO A 23 -21.58 2.76 4.97
C PRO A 23 -21.38 3.82 6.06
N GLY A 24 -20.74 4.93 5.70
CA GLY A 24 -20.50 6.07 6.60
C GLY A 24 -19.26 5.94 7.49
N GLU A 25 -18.57 4.78 7.46
CA GLU A 25 -17.32 4.59 8.19
C GLU A 25 -16.11 5.12 7.40
N ARG A 26 -15.10 5.62 8.12
CA ARG A 26 -13.88 6.17 7.50
C ARG A 26 -13.00 5.02 6.98
N PHE A 27 -12.67 5.05 5.69
CA PHE A 27 -11.71 4.11 5.09
C PHE A 27 -10.28 4.40 5.57
N PRO A 28 -9.58 3.43 6.18
CA PRO A 28 -8.19 3.62 6.61
C PRO A 28 -7.23 3.67 5.42
N VAL A 29 -6.30 4.63 5.43
CA VAL A 29 -5.26 4.82 4.40
C VAL A 29 -3.96 5.26 5.07
N ALA A 30 -2.82 4.79 4.56
CA ALA A 30 -1.48 5.24 4.95
C ALA A 30 -0.64 5.55 3.69
N VAL A 31 0.30 6.50 3.78
CA VAL A 31 1.16 6.91 2.66
C VAL A 31 2.61 6.94 3.13
N ALA A 32 3.42 6.00 2.67
CA ALA A 32 4.85 6.00 2.95
C ALA A 32 5.63 6.82 1.90
N LEU A 33 6.50 7.73 2.37
CA LEU A 33 7.43 8.51 1.56
C LEU A 33 8.87 8.14 1.94
N GLY A 34 9.74 7.96 0.95
CA GLY A 34 11.14 7.58 1.19
C GLY A 34 11.33 6.13 1.60
N ALA A 35 10.50 5.20 1.13
CA ALA A 35 10.71 3.77 1.32
C ALA A 35 11.95 3.27 0.55
N ASP A 36 12.42 2.06 0.87
CA ASP A 36 13.55 1.47 0.14
C ASP A 36 13.26 1.32 -1.38
N PRO A 37 14.30 1.34 -2.23
CA PRO A 37 14.12 1.36 -3.69
C PRO A 37 13.35 0.16 -4.26
N ALA A 38 13.49 -1.03 -3.68
CA ALA A 38 12.81 -2.22 -4.18
C ALA A 38 11.31 -2.16 -3.89
N THR A 39 10.90 -1.58 -2.75
CA THR A 39 9.49 -1.32 -2.45
C THR A 39 8.88 -0.32 -3.42
N ILE A 40 9.60 0.77 -3.71
CA ILE A 40 9.14 1.79 -4.67
C ILE A 40 9.00 1.19 -6.08
N LEU A 41 9.97 0.40 -6.52
CA LEU A 41 9.90 -0.30 -7.81
C LEU A 41 8.77 -1.34 -7.83
N GLY A 42 8.55 -2.07 -6.74
CA GLY A 42 7.45 -3.02 -6.63
C GLY A 42 6.08 -2.35 -6.76
N ALA A 43 5.88 -1.17 -6.14
CA ALA A 43 4.61 -0.44 -6.17
C ALA A 43 4.22 0.10 -7.56
N VAL A 44 5.18 0.30 -8.46
CA VAL A 44 4.92 0.75 -9.84
C VAL A 44 4.93 -0.39 -10.86
N THR A 45 5.54 -1.53 -10.51
CA THR A 45 5.59 -2.70 -11.38
C THR A 45 4.21 -3.33 -11.49
N PRO A 46 3.71 -3.61 -12.70
CA PRO A 46 2.44 -4.32 -12.86
C PRO A 46 2.60 -5.78 -12.42
N VAL A 47 2.23 -6.07 -11.19
CA VAL A 47 2.17 -7.43 -10.64
C VAL A 47 0.72 -7.93 -10.64
N PRO A 48 0.48 -9.26 -10.71
CA PRO A 48 -0.87 -9.80 -10.56
C PRO A 48 -1.45 -9.48 -9.18
N ASP A 49 -2.75 -9.21 -9.09
CA ASP A 49 -3.44 -8.91 -7.81
C ASP A 49 -3.30 -10.03 -6.75
N THR A 50 -3.00 -11.26 -7.19
CA THR A 50 -2.73 -12.40 -6.31
C THR A 50 -1.35 -12.35 -5.64
N LEU A 51 -0.51 -11.39 -6.01
CA LEU A 51 0.84 -11.19 -5.50
C LEU A 51 0.98 -9.78 -4.94
N SER A 52 1.24 -9.68 -3.63
CA SER A 52 1.53 -8.39 -3.00
C SER A 52 2.79 -7.75 -3.59
N GLU A 53 2.74 -6.44 -3.80
CA GLU A 53 3.87 -5.61 -4.21
C GLU A 53 5.05 -5.73 -3.23
N TYR A 54 4.80 -5.96 -1.93
CA TYR A 54 5.85 -6.22 -0.95
C TYR A 54 6.56 -7.56 -1.18
N ALA A 55 5.81 -8.59 -1.61
CA ALA A 55 6.40 -9.88 -1.95
C ALA A 55 7.25 -9.76 -3.22
N PHE A 56 6.77 -9.02 -4.22
CA PHE A 56 7.56 -8.72 -5.42
C PHE A 56 8.81 -7.90 -5.12
N ALA A 57 8.70 -6.85 -4.29
CA ALA A 57 9.83 -6.08 -3.80
C ALA A 57 10.86 -6.96 -3.08
N GLY A 58 10.40 -7.94 -2.31
CA GLY A 58 11.29 -8.90 -1.66
C GLY A 58 12.04 -9.81 -2.63
N LEU A 59 11.40 -10.24 -3.73
CA LEU A 59 12.08 -10.97 -4.81
C LEU A 59 13.17 -10.12 -5.48
N LEU A 60 12.90 -8.83 -5.72
CA LEU A 60 13.89 -7.90 -6.27
C LEU A 60 15.06 -7.64 -5.32
N ARG A 61 14.79 -7.54 -4.01
CA ARG A 61 15.78 -7.24 -2.97
C ARG A 61 16.59 -8.46 -2.51
N GLY A 62 16.06 -9.67 -2.72
CA GLY A 62 16.66 -10.92 -2.26
C GLY A 62 16.36 -11.28 -0.80
N ASN A 63 15.49 -10.54 -0.12
CA ASN A 63 15.02 -10.81 1.24
C ASN A 63 13.59 -10.27 1.44
N LYS A 64 12.91 -10.63 2.53
CA LYS A 64 11.55 -10.15 2.79
C LYS A 64 11.56 -8.64 3.05
N THR A 65 10.56 -7.94 2.51
CA THR A 65 10.33 -6.52 2.83
C THR A 65 10.01 -6.37 4.32
N GLU A 66 10.77 -5.54 5.02
CA GLU A 66 10.50 -5.20 6.41
C GLU A 66 9.39 -4.16 6.50
N VAL A 67 8.33 -4.49 7.22
CA VAL A 67 7.17 -3.64 7.39
C VAL A 67 6.86 -3.45 8.87
N VAL A 68 6.17 -2.36 9.19
CA VAL A 68 5.71 -2.01 10.53
C VAL A 68 4.25 -1.60 10.47
N LYS A 69 3.48 -1.99 11.48
CA LYS A 69 2.08 -1.61 11.64
C LYS A 69 1.94 -0.10 11.85
N CYS A 70 0.97 0.52 11.19
CA CYS A 70 0.58 1.92 11.42
C CYS A 70 0.07 2.15 12.86
N LEU A 71 0.15 3.39 13.33
CA LEU A 71 -0.29 3.75 14.69
C LEU A 71 -1.82 3.77 14.85
N SER A 72 -2.54 4.17 13.81
CA SER A 72 -3.99 4.46 13.87
C SER A 72 -4.88 3.46 13.14
N ASN A 73 -4.29 2.47 12.46
CA ASN A 73 -5.00 1.46 11.69
C ASN A 73 -4.11 0.20 11.54
N ASP A 74 -4.66 -0.86 10.94
CA ASP A 74 -3.97 -2.15 10.82
C ASP A 74 -3.12 -2.30 9.55
N LEU A 75 -2.93 -1.24 8.77
CA LEU A 75 -2.09 -1.28 7.57
C LEU A 75 -0.61 -1.37 7.94
N GLU A 76 0.16 -2.08 7.11
CA GLU A 76 1.61 -2.19 7.23
C GLU A 76 2.31 -1.28 6.20
N VAL A 77 3.29 -0.52 6.66
CA VAL A 77 4.14 0.36 5.84
C VAL A 77 5.60 -0.08 5.92
N PRO A 78 6.46 0.27 4.95
CA PRO A 78 7.87 -0.08 5.00
C PRO A 78 8.53 0.51 6.25
N ALA A 79 9.19 -0.32 7.05
CA ALA A 79 9.79 0.11 8.32
C ALA A 79 10.91 1.15 8.12
N SER A 80 11.50 1.19 6.92
CA SER A 80 12.55 2.13 6.51
C SER A 80 12.03 3.44 5.91
N ALA A 81 10.71 3.64 5.80
CA ALA A 81 10.15 4.88 5.26
C ALA A 81 10.58 6.10 6.09
N GLU A 82 10.90 7.21 5.41
CA GLU A 82 11.32 8.46 6.06
C GLU A 82 10.13 9.20 6.70
N ILE A 83 8.97 9.14 6.06
CA ILE A 83 7.72 9.77 6.52
C ILE A 83 6.56 8.82 6.21
N VAL A 84 5.63 8.70 7.17
CA VAL A 84 4.37 7.94 7.07
C VAL A 84 3.21 8.84 7.47
#